data_AF-B8IPW0-F1
#
_entry.id   AF-B8IPW0-F1
#
_cell.length_a   1.000
_cell.length_b   1.000
_cell.length_c   1.000
_cell.angle_alpha   90.00
_cell.angle_beta   90.00
_cell.angle_gamma   90.00
#
_symmetry.space_group_name_H-M   'P 1'
#
loop_
_entity.id
_entity.type
_entity.pdbx_description
1 polymer ?
#
loop_
_entity_poly.entity_id
_entity_poly.type
_entity_poly.pdbx_seq_one_letter_code
_entity_poly.pdbx_strand_id
1 'polypeptide(L)'
;MIRFESACKIYPGQARPVVDGVDLAVEEGTTCVLIGPSGCGKSTTLRMVNRLVTPTSGRVRVGGEDVAGLDPIALRRRTGYVLQGIGLFPHHSVGQNVATVPGLLGWPRRRIAERVDAMLDLVGLDPDSFRARRPDSLSGGQRQRVGVARALAADPPVLLMDEPFGAVDPLERGRLQGEIRAILRRLGKTVLLVTHDIDEALRMGDRIALMREGRLVQVDAPERLLARPADAFAEAFVGSDRWLRRLALIPAAAAREVGAAPEAPRLPAGASLKDALGLLLAAGAERVALTDEGVVTLASLRAAAAADSAGGFTCAP
;
A
#
# COMPACT_ATOMS: atom_id res chain seq x y z
N MET A 1 12.44 2.92 10.76
CA MET A 1 12.40 1.44 10.65
C MET A 1 11.34 0.86 11.59
N ILE A 2 10.56 -0.16 11.16
CA ILE A 2 9.70 -0.98 12.05
C ILE A 2 10.29 -2.38 12.13
N ARG A 3 10.35 -2.97 13.33
CA ARG A 3 10.86 -4.34 13.52
C ARG A 3 10.02 -5.13 14.52
N PHE A 4 9.63 -6.34 14.15
CA PHE A 4 9.07 -7.35 15.03
C PHE A 4 10.15 -8.39 15.31
N GLU A 5 10.33 -8.74 16.58
CA GLU A 5 11.30 -9.74 17.05
C GLU A 5 10.53 -10.82 17.82
N SER A 6 10.23 -11.92 17.12
CA SER A 6 9.43 -13.05 17.58
C SER A 6 8.17 -12.61 18.34
N ALA A 7 7.47 -11.62 17.80
CA ALA A 7 6.32 -11.00 18.45
C ALA A 7 5.13 -11.98 18.50
N CYS A 8 4.59 -12.21 19.68
CA CYS A 8 3.41 -13.04 19.87
C CYS A 8 2.28 -12.25 20.52
N LYS A 9 1.03 -12.57 20.17
CA LYS A 9 -0.17 -12.10 20.84
C LYS A 9 -1.15 -13.23 21.07
N ILE A 10 -1.45 -13.49 22.34
CA ILE A 10 -2.55 -14.33 22.81
C ILE A 10 -3.55 -13.42 23.53
N TYR A 11 -4.81 -13.45 23.14
CA TYR A 11 -5.87 -12.74 23.87
C TYR A 11 -6.34 -13.55 25.09
N PRO A 12 -6.78 -12.89 26.18
CA PRO A 12 -7.33 -13.59 27.33
C PRO A 12 -8.45 -14.57 26.92
N GLY A 13 -8.39 -15.79 27.46
CA GLY A 13 -9.37 -16.85 27.15
C GLY A 13 -9.14 -17.61 25.85
N GLN A 14 -8.11 -17.29 25.06
CA GLN A 14 -7.75 -18.05 23.86
C GLN A 14 -6.59 -19.00 24.13
N ALA A 15 -6.74 -20.26 23.70
CA ALA A 15 -5.68 -21.27 23.83
C ALA A 15 -4.57 -21.12 22.77
N ARG A 16 -4.87 -20.49 21.63
CA ARG A 16 -3.93 -20.31 20.52
C ARG A 16 -3.59 -18.83 20.33
N PRO A 17 -2.35 -18.50 19.95
CA PRO A 17 -1.97 -17.14 19.57
C PRO A 17 -2.67 -16.67 18.29
N VAL A 18 -3.08 -15.40 18.28
CA VAL A 18 -3.54 -14.68 17.08
C VAL A 18 -2.36 -14.16 16.27
N VAL A 19 -1.23 -13.90 16.93
CA VAL A 19 0.07 -13.63 16.30
C VAL A 19 1.09 -14.52 16.98
N ASP A 20 1.87 -15.26 16.22
CA ASP A 20 2.67 -16.38 16.72
C ASP A 20 4.10 -16.30 16.18
N GLY A 21 5.00 -15.66 16.93
CA GLY A 21 6.41 -15.58 16.61
C GLY A 21 6.71 -14.81 15.32
N VAL A 22 6.06 -13.66 15.13
CA VAL A 22 6.27 -12.85 13.92
C VAL A 22 7.63 -12.13 13.98
N ASP A 23 8.47 -12.44 12.99
CA ASP A 23 9.74 -11.77 12.71
C ASP A 23 9.65 -11.02 11.38
N LEU A 24 9.54 -9.69 11.45
CA LEU A 24 9.33 -8.82 10.29
C LEU A 24 10.17 -7.56 10.43
N ALA A 25 10.84 -7.15 9.36
CA ALA A 25 11.48 -5.85 9.27
C ALA A 25 10.84 -5.05 8.12
N VAL A 26 10.47 -3.80 8.41
CA VAL A 26 10.04 -2.82 7.41
C VAL A 26 11.12 -1.74 7.34
N GLU A 27 11.79 -1.70 6.19
CA GLU A 27 12.85 -0.74 5.89
C GLU A 27 12.32 0.70 5.85
N GLU A 28 13.22 1.66 6.02
CA GLU A 28 12.83 3.06 5.96
C GLU A 28 12.44 3.49 4.54
N GLY A 29 11.36 4.26 4.45
CA GLY A 29 10.86 4.78 3.17
C GLY A 29 10.21 3.73 2.26
N THR A 30 10.03 2.50 2.73
CA THR A 30 9.34 1.43 1.98
C THR A 30 7.93 1.19 2.50
N THR A 31 7.10 0.61 1.63
CA THR A 31 5.75 0.14 1.96
C THR A 31 5.76 -1.38 2.08
N CYS A 32 5.51 -1.89 3.29
CA CYS A 32 5.26 -3.30 3.53
C CYS A 32 3.75 -3.53 3.67
N VAL A 33 3.21 -4.48 2.90
CA VAL A 33 1.80 -4.84 2.91
C VAL A 33 1.61 -6.21 3.55
N LEU A 34 0.85 -6.28 4.65
CA LEU A 34 0.39 -7.50 5.28
C LEU A 34 -0.88 -7.99 4.58
N ILE A 35 -0.81 -9.20 4.02
CA ILE A 35 -1.94 -9.88 3.38
C ILE A 35 -2.19 -11.26 4.01
N GLY A 36 -3.37 -11.81 3.76
CA GLY A 36 -3.76 -13.13 4.25
C GLY A 36 -5.25 -13.21 4.56
N PRO A 37 -5.76 -14.39 4.93
CA PRO A 37 -7.17 -14.61 5.23
C PRO A 37 -7.69 -13.74 6.39
N SER A 38 -9.00 -13.53 6.45
CA SER A 38 -9.63 -12.89 7.60
C SER A 38 -9.30 -13.62 8.90
N GLY A 39 -8.99 -12.88 9.96
CA GLY A 39 -8.65 -13.46 11.26
C GLY A 39 -7.23 -13.98 11.42
N CYS A 40 -6.36 -13.94 10.41
CA CYS A 40 -4.99 -14.48 10.53
C CYS A 40 -4.00 -13.62 11.34
N GLY A 41 -4.45 -12.51 11.94
CA GLY A 41 -3.62 -11.67 12.83
C GLY A 41 -3.04 -10.38 12.24
N LYS A 42 -3.39 -10.01 10.99
CA LYS A 42 -2.86 -8.80 10.31
C LYS A 42 -3.10 -7.50 11.09
N SER A 43 -4.36 -7.16 11.37
CA SER A 43 -4.69 -5.93 12.10
C SER A 43 -4.18 -5.96 13.53
N THR A 44 -4.10 -7.14 14.17
CA THR A 44 -3.44 -7.30 15.47
C THR A 44 -1.95 -6.95 15.38
N THR A 45 -1.26 -7.45 14.35
CA THR A 45 0.15 -7.16 14.08
C THR A 45 0.39 -5.66 13.85
N LEU A 46 -0.43 -5.03 13.00
CA LEU A 46 -0.36 -3.59 12.76
C LEU A 46 -0.61 -2.77 14.04
N ARG A 47 -1.59 -3.14 14.86
CA ARG A 47 -1.93 -2.45 16.13
C ARG A 47 -0.86 -2.61 17.21
N MET A 48 0.05 -3.58 17.09
CA MET A 48 1.19 -3.68 18.00
C MET A 48 2.24 -2.59 17.75
N VAL A 49 2.33 -2.06 16.52
CA VAL A 49 3.33 -1.02 16.16
C VAL A 49 3.12 0.29 16.92
N ASN A 50 1.87 0.73 17.09
CA ASN A 50 1.56 1.93 17.87
C ASN A 50 1.04 1.63 19.28
N ARG A 51 1.24 0.39 19.75
CA ARG A 51 0.83 -0.10 21.07
C ARG A 51 -0.66 0.15 21.36
N LEU A 52 -1.53 -0.04 20.37
CA LEU A 52 -2.96 -0.24 20.62
C LEU A 52 -3.22 -1.64 21.16
N VAL A 53 -2.38 -2.60 20.76
CA VAL A 53 -2.31 -3.95 21.32
C VAL A 53 -0.90 -4.16 21.86
N THR A 54 -0.76 -4.60 23.11
CA THR A 54 0.53 -5.01 23.66
C THR A 54 0.81 -6.47 23.29
N PRO A 55 2.00 -6.81 22.75
CA PRO A 55 2.43 -8.20 22.58
C PRO A 55 2.36 -8.97 23.90
N THR A 56 2.04 -10.25 23.85
CA THR A 56 2.13 -11.17 25.00
C THR A 56 3.60 -11.56 25.27
N SER A 57 4.38 -11.71 24.21
CA SER A 57 5.83 -11.94 24.26
C SER A 57 6.50 -11.42 22.98
N GLY A 58 7.84 -11.44 22.95
CA GLY A 58 8.62 -10.83 21.88
C GLY A 58 8.66 -9.31 21.99
N ARG A 59 9.19 -8.64 20.96
CA ARG A 59 9.34 -7.18 20.94
C ARG A 59 8.87 -6.58 19.62
N VAL A 60 8.42 -5.34 19.71
CA VAL A 60 8.12 -4.50 18.54
C VAL A 60 8.88 -3.20 18.70
N ARG A 61 9.65 -2.82 17.68
CA ARG A 61 10.46 -1.60 17.68
C ARG A 61 10.02 -0.66 16.59
N VAL A 62 10.02 0.64 16.89
CA VAL A 62 9.75 1.72 15.95
C VAL A 62 10.84 2.76 16.09
N GLY A 63 11.54 3.06 14.99
CA GLY A 63 12.68 4.00 15.03
C GLY A 63 13.84 3.52 15.89
N GLY A 64 13.99 2.20 16.08
CA GLY A 64 15.03 1.60 16.91
C GLY A 64 14.64 1.39 18.39
N GLU A 65 13.59 2.05 18.86
CA GLU A 65 13.11 1.99 20.24
C GLU A 65 12.03 0.91 20.42
N ASP A 66 12.08 0.15 21.52
CA ASP A 66 11.03 -0.81 21.87
C ASP A 66 9.76 -0.08 22.34
N VAL A 67 8.63 -0.35 21.68
CA VAL A 67 7.35 0.31 21.96
C VAL A 67 6.84 0.04 23.38
N ALA A 68 7.26 -1.06 24.01
CA ALA A 68 6.86 -1.39 25.38
C ALA A 68 7.36 -0.35 26.41
N GLY A 69 8.52 0.26 26.15
CA GLY A 69 9.13 1.29 27.00
C GLY A 69 8.62 2.71 26.74
N LEU A 70 7.87 2.94 25.66
CA LEU A 70 7.41 4.27 25.26
C LEU A 70 6.05 4.63 25.84
N ASP A 71 5.82 5.91 26.12
CA ASP A 71 4.47 6.42 26.42
C ASP A 71 3.53 6.16 25.22
N PRO A 72 2.44 5.41 25.39
CA PRO A 72 1.54 5.09 24.29
C PRO A 72 0.93 6.32 23.61
N ILE A 73 0.69 7.39 24.35
CA ILE A 73 0.09 8.61 23.79
C ILE A 73 1.10 9.32 22.88
N ALA A 74 2.33 9.49 23.34
CA ALA A 74 3.43 10.06 22.56
C ALA A 74 3.72 9.23 21.31
N LEU A 75 3.79 7.90 21.43
CA LEU A 75 3.99 7.00 20.30
C LEU A 75 2.90 7.16 19.22
N ARG A 76 1.62 7.19 19.65
CA ARG A 76 0.48 7.36 18.73
C ARG A 76 0.45 8.72 18.06
N ARG A 77 0.88 9.79 18.75
CA ARG A 77 0.96 11.14 18.16
C ARG A 77 2.12 11.29 17.15
N ARG A 78 3.16 10.46 17.28
CA ARG A 78 4.29 10.39 16.33
C ARG A 78 4.11 9.36 15.22
N THR A 79 3.00 8.62 15.22
CA THR A 79 2.67 7.60 14.22
C THR A 79 1.42 8.00 13.46
N GLY A 80 1.49 8.09 12.14
CA GLY A 80 0.30 8.30 11.33
C GLY A 80 -0.57 7.04 11.32
N TYR A 81 -1.89 7.18 11.43
CA TYR A 81 -2.80 6.04 11.37
C TYR A 81 -4.00 6.34 10.47
N VAL A 82 -4.16 5.54 9.42
CA VAL A 82 -5.35 5.50 8.57
C VAL A 82 -6.22 4.33 9.01
N LEU A 83 -7.36 4.66 9.62
CA LEU A 83 -8.27 3.70 10.22
C LEU A 83 -9.13 3.00 9.16
N GLN A 84 -9.52 1.76 9.45
CA GLN A 84 -10.55 1.06 8.70
C GLN A 84 -11.85 1.88 8.75
N GLY A 85 -12.51 2.06 7.59
CA GLY A 85 -13.68 2.92 7.50
C GLY A 85 -13.38 4.42 7.60
N ILE A 86 -12.14 4.83 7.33
CA ILE A 86 -11.65 6.23 7.26
C ILE A 86 -11.54 6.92 8.64
N GLY A 87 -12.54 6.73 9.50
CA GLY A 87 -12.52 7.18 10.89
C GLY A 87 -12.46 8.69 11.06
N LEU A 88 -13.08 9.47 10.18
CA LEU A 88 -13.21 10.93 10.34
C LEU A 88 -14.23 11.26 11.44
N PHE A 89 -13.98 12.32 12.19
CA PHE A 89 -14.94 12.84 13.17
C PHE A 89 -16.09 13.54 12.43
N PRO A 90 -17.34 13.05 12.52
CA PRO A 90 -18.46 13.58 11.74
C PRO A 90 -18.86 14.99 12.18
N HIS A 91 -18.65 15.30 13.47
CA HIS A 91 -18.92 16.60 14.06
C HIS A 91 -17.79 17.62 13.87
N HIS A 92 -16.74 17.27 13.12
CA HIS A 92 -15.69 18.21 12.71
C HIS A 92 -15.75 18.47 11.21
N SER A 93 -15.33 19.66 10.77
CA SER A 93 -15.05 19.93 9.36
C SER A 93 -13.84 19.12 8.87
N VAL A 94 -13.62 19.11 7.55
CA VAL A 94 -12.42 18.54 6.93
C VAL A 94 -11.15 19.17 7.52
N GLY A 95 -11.08 20.50 7.59
CA GLY A 95 -9.91 21.19 8.15
C GLY A 95 -9.68 20.84 9.62
N GLN A 96 -10.74 20.72 10.42
CA GLN A 96 -10.65 20.30 11.82
C GLN A 96 -10.20 18.85 11.96
N ASN A 97 -10.64 17.95 11.08
CA ASN A 97 -10.16 16.58 11.03
C ASN A 97 -8.64 16.53 10.77
N VAL A 98 -8.16 17.23 9.74
CA VAL A 98 -6.72 17.30 9.40
C VAL A 98 -5.91 17.95 10.53
N ALA A 99 -6.45 18.98 11.18
CA ALA A 99 -5.81 19.70 12.29
C ALA A 99 -5.69 18.90 13.60
N THR A 100 -6.36 17.74 13.73
CA THR A 100 -6.48 17.00 14.99
C THR A 100 -5.14 16.77 15.69
N VAL A 101 -4.19 16.10 15.01
CA VAL A 101 -2.91 15.73 15.63
C VAL A 101 -2.00 16.95 15.87
N PRO A 102 -1.84 17.89 14.91
CA PRO A 102 -1.14 19.15 15.19
C PRO A 102 -1.69 19.92 16.39
N GLY A 103 -3.02 19.93 16.58
CA GLY A 103 -3.67 20.53 17.74
C GLY A 103 -3.33 19.80 19.05
N LEU A 104 -3.35 18.47 19.05
CA LEU A 104 -2.95 17.65 20.21
C LEU A 104 -1.47 17.78 20.57
N LEU A 105 -0.62 18.16 19.60
CA LEU A 105 0.79 18.46 19.80
C LEU A 105 1.04 19.93 20.22
N GLY A 106 -0.02 20.74 20.37
CA GLY A 106 0.09 22.12 20.82
C GLY A 106 0.73 23.07 19.80
N TRP A 107 0.65 22.78 18.49
CA TRP A 107 1.21 23.66 17.47
C TRP A 107 0.50 25.03 17.45
N PRO A 108 1.21 26.12 17.11
CA PRO A 108 0.59 27.43 16.95
C PRO A 108 -0.53 27.43 15.90
N ARG A 109 -1.64 28.13 16.17
CA ARG A 109 -2.83 28.15 15.28
C ARG A 109 -2.51 28.50 13.83
N ARG A 110 -1.62 29.47 13.61
CA ARG A 110 -1.16 29.86 12.25
C ARG A 110 -0.49 28.69 11.52
N ARG A 111 0.43 28.00 12.18
CA ARG A 111 1.12 26.82 11.65
C ARG A 111 0.14 25.68 11.34
N ILE A 112 -0.87 25.48 12.18
CA ILE A 112 -1.91 24.48 11.93
C ILE A 112 -2.70 24.83 10.67
N ALA A 113 -3.12 26.08 10.52
CA ALA A 113 -3.88 26.52 9.35
C ALA A 113 -3.08 26.30 8.04
N GLU A 114 -1.82 26.76 8.00
CA GLU A 114 -0.92 26.55 6.86
C GLU A 114 -0.70 25.06 6.56
N ARG A 115 -0.53 24.24 7.61
CA ARG A 115 -0.36 22.79 7.45
C ARG A 115 -1.62 22.12 6.90
N VAL A 116 -2.81 22.54 7.34
CA VAL A 116 -4.07 21.99 6.83
C VAL A 116 -4.17 22.22 5.33
N ASP A 117 -3.92 23.44 4.87
CA ASP A 117 -4.02 23.78 3.44
C ASP A 117 -3.01 22.97 2.63
N ALA A 118 -1.75 22.91 3.08
CA ALA A 118 -0.72 22.09 2.44
C ALA A 118 -1.07 20.60 2.38
N MET A 119 -1.77 20.06 3.39
CA MET A 119 -2.21 18.66 3.39
C MET A 119 -3.41 18.40 2.48
N LEU A 120 -4.31 19.37 2.32
CA LEU A 120 -5.43 19.27 1.38
C LEU A 120 -4.91 19.34 -0.07
N ASP A 121 -4.02 20.29 -0.37
CA ASP A 121 -3.34 20.38 -1.66
C ASP A 121 -2.58 19.10 -2.00
N LEU A 122 -1.83 18.56 -1.03
CA LEU A 122 -1.06 17.33 -1.18
C LEU A 122 -1.93 16.16 -1.66
N VAL A 123 -3.16 16.05 -1.17
CA VAL A 123 -4.08 14.98 -1.53
C VAL A 123 -5.03 15.37 -2.67
N GLY A 124 -4.82 16.52 -3.31
CA GLY A 124 -5.62 16.99 -4.45
C GLY A 124 -7.02 17.47 -4.08
N LEU A 125 -7.19 18.03 -2.88
CA LEU A 125 -8.42 18.68 -2.44
C LEU A 125 -8.16 20.18 -2.28
N ASP A 126 -8.85 21.00 -3.06
CA ASP A 126 -8.73 22.47 -2.97
C ASP A 126 -9.11 22.97 -1.55
N PRO A 127 -8.20 23.62 -0.80
CA PRO A 127 -8.46 24.06 0.55
C PRO A 127 -9.67 25.00 0.65
N ASP A 128 -9.83 25.93 -0.29
CA ASP A 128 -10.92 26.90 -0.28
C ASP A 128 -12.29 26.22 -0.40
N SER A 129 -12.37 25.20 -1.26
CA SER A 129 -13.59 24.43 -1.48
C SER A 129 -13.89 23.41 -0.39
N PHE A 130 -12.88 22.77 0.21
CA PHE A 130 -13.05 21.59 1.05
C PHE A 130 -12.91 21.83 2.55
N ARG A 131 -12.12 22.83 2.99
CA ARG A 131 -11.75 23.01 4.41
C ARG A 131 -12.95 23.11 5.36
N ALA A 132 -14.01 23.78 4.93
CA ALA A 132 -15.23 23.99 5.72
C ALA A 132 -16.25 22.85 5.60
N ARG A 133 -16.09 21.94 4.64
CA ARG A 133 -17.06 20.85 4.41
C ARG A 133 -17.08 19.85 5.56
N ARG A 134 -18.20 19.14 5.67
CA ARG A 134 -18.42 18.05 6.61
C ARG A 134 -18.12 16.70 5.94
N PRO A 135 -17.66 15.66 6.67
CA PRO A 135 -17.33 14.36 6.07
C PRO A 135 -18.46 13.65 5.31
N ASP A 136 -19.71 13.85 5.74
CA ASP A 136 -20.92 13.31 5.11
C ASP A 136 -21.19 13.90 3.71
N SER A 137 -20.76 15.14 3.47
CA SER A 137 -20.87 15.82 2.17
C SER A 137 -19.82 15.40 1.12
N LEU A 138 -18.93 14.45 1.47
CA LEU A 138 -17.82 14.01 0.62
C LEU A 138 -18.10 12.64 -0.01
N SER A 139 -17.51 12.36 -1.17
CA SER A 139 -17.46 11.00 -1.72
C SER A 139 -16.58 10.07 -0.87
N GLY A 140 -16.67 8.75 -1.09
CA GLY A 140 -15.81 7.77 -0.40
C GLY A 140 -14.31 8.04 -0.62
N GLY A 141 -13.92 8.29 -1.87
CA GLY A 141 -12.53 8.63 -2.21
C GLY A 141 -12.06 9.96 -1.59
N GLN A 142 -12.92 10.97 -1.54
CA GLN A 142 -12.61 12.25 -0.89
C GLN A 142 -12.43 12.10 0.62
N ARG A 143 -13.33 11.37 1.30
CA ARG A 143 -13.17 11.05 2.73
C ARG A 143 -11.84 10.33 2.97
N GLN A 144 -11.47 9.40 2.09
CA GLN A 144 -10.22 8.65 2.22
C GLN A 144 -8.99 9.55 2.09
N ARG A 145 -8.98 10.48 1.11
CA ARG A 145 -7.93 11.51 0.98
C ARG A 145 -7.79 12.34 2.26
N VAL A 146 -8.90 12.76 2.86
CA VAL A 146 -8.88 13.48 4.14
C VAL A 146 -8.32 12.61 5.28
N GLY A 147 -8.64 11.32 5.31
CA GLY A 147 -8.08 10.37 6.27
C GLY A 147 -6.55 10.26 6.17
N VAL A 148 -6.02 10.17 4.95
CA VAL A 148 -4.57 10.17 4.68
C VAL A 148 -3.94 11.52 5.04
N ALA A 149 -4.55 12.64 4.65
CA ALA A 149 -4.10 13.99 4.97
C ALA A 149 -3.97 14.20 6.49
N ARG A 150 -4.98 13.77 7.26
CA ARG A 150 -4.94 13.80 8.73
C ARG A 150 -3.79 12.97 9.29
N ALA A 151 -3.57 11.77 8.77
CA ALA A 151 -2.50 10.90 9.23
C ALA A 151 -1.09 11.47 8.92
N LEU A 152 -0.96 12.26 7.85
CA LEU A 152 0.29 12.94 7.47
C LEU A 152 0.47 14.34 8.09
N ALA A 153 -0.57 14.90 8.71
CA ALA A 153 -0.58 16.28 9.16
C ALA A 153 0.54 16.62 10.15
N ALA A 154 0.86 15.70 11.07
CA ALA A 154 1.95 15.85 12.04
C ALA A 154 3.33 15.43 11.51
N ASP A 155 3.44 15.12 10.23
CA ASP A 155 4.65 14.65 9.56
C ASP A 155 5.32 13.41 10.20
N PRO A 156 4.56 12.34 10.48
CA PRO A 156 5.13 11.17 11.15
C PRO A 156 6.14 10.45 10.24
N PRO A 157 7.19 9.81 10.79
CA PRO A 157 8.12 8.97 10.02
C PRO A 157 7.49 7.63 9.61
N VAL A 158 6.50 7.15 10.37
CA VAL A 158 5.80 5.89 10.16
C VAL A 158 4.30 6.13 9.94
N LEU A 159 3.74 5.45 8.94
CA LEU A 159 2.32 5.44 8.64
C LEU A 159 1.77 4.00 8.72
N LEU A 160 0.70 3.82 9.49
CA LEU A 160 -0.04 2.57 9.59
C LEU A 160 -1.36 2.72 8.84
N MET A 161 -1.71 1.74 8.00
CA MET A 161 -2.95 1.78 7.21
C MET A 161 -3.71 0.46 7.34
N ASP A 162 -4.89 0.47 7.97
CA ASP A 162 -5.71 -0.74 8.21
C ASP A 162 -6.90 -0.74 7.24
N GLU A 163 -6.84 -1.56 6.18
CA GLU A 163 -7.81 -1.61 5.07
C GLU A 163 -8.23 -0.22 4.53
N PRO A 164 -7.25 0.62 4.15
CA PRO A 164 -7.49 2.03 3.84
C PRO A 164 -8.47 2.25 2.67
N PHE A 165 -8.53 1.36 1.68
CA PHE A 165 -9.33 1.61 0.47
C PHE A 165 -10.59 0.73 0.35
N GLY A 166 -10.93 -0.03 1.40
CA GLY A 166 -12.08 -0.95 1.38
C GLY A 166 -13.44 -0.26 1.18
N ALA A 167 -13.56 1.02 1.59
CA ALA A 167 -14.78 1.82 1.44
C ALA A 167 -14.84 2.67 0.16
N VAL A 168 -13.89 2.49 -0.77
CA VAL A 168 -13.79 3.25 -2.01
C VAL A 168 -14.39 2.43 -3.16
N ASP A 169 -15.14 3.11 -4.02
CA ASP A 169 -15.75 2.53 -5.21
C ASP A 169 -14.69 1.81 -6.07
N PRO A 170 -14.97 0.58 -6.58
CA PRO A 170 -14.00 -0.19 -7.36
C PRO A 170 -13.42 0.55 -8.57
N LEU A 171 -14.21 1.40 -9.25
CA LEU A 171 -13.76 2.14 -10.43
C LEU A 171 -12.73 3.23 -10.07
N GLU A 172 -12.90 3.88 -8.91
CA GLU A 172 -12.01 4.94 -8.45
C GLU A 172 -10.81 4.43 -7.63
N ARG A 173 -10.93 3.21 -7.07
CA ARG A 173 -9.96 2.64 -6.12
C ARG A 173 -8.55 2.57 -6.68
N GLY A 174 -8.37 2.02 -7.88
CA GLY A 174 -7.04 1.82 -8.48
C GLY A 174 -6.30 3.14 -8.76
N ARG A 175 -7.04 4.18 -9.17
CA ARG A 175 -6.49 5.53 -9.37
C ARG A 175 -6.07 6.14 -8.04
N LEU A 176 -6.94 6.10 -7.04
CA LEU A 176 -6.65 6.64 -5.71
C LEU A 176 -5.43 5.96 -5.07
N GLN A 177 -5.34 4.63 -5.14
CA GLN A 177 -4.18 3.87 -4.67
C GLN A 177 -2.88 4.36 -5.34
N GLY A 178 -2.88 4.54 -6.66
CA GLY A 178 -1.71 5.03 -7.40
C GLY A 178 -1.27 6.44 -6.96
N GLU A 179 -2.23 7.35 -6.80
CA GLU A 179 -1.95 8.72 -6.33
C GLU A 179 -1.42 8.74 -4.90
N ILE A 180 -2.01 7.97 -3.99
CA ILE A 180 -1.53 7.86 -2.60
C ILE A 180 -0.14 7.20 -2.55
N ARG A 181 0.11 6.14 -3.33
CA ARG A 181 1.45 5.52 -3.41
C ARG A 181 2.50 6.54 -3.85
N ALA A 182 2.21 7.35 -4.86
CA ALA A 182 3.11 8.38 -5.35
C ALA A 182 3.42 9.42 -4.25
N ILE A 183 2.41 9.85 -3.50
CA ILE A 183 2.58 10.77 -2.35
C ILE A 183 3.48 10.14 -1.29
N LEU A 184 3.21 8.90 -0.87
CA LEU A 184 3.96 8.23 0.19
C LEU A 184 5.44 8.03 -0.19
N ARG A 185 5.70 7.63 -1.44
CA ARG A 185 7.06 7.50 -1.99
C ARG A 185 7.77 8.86 -2.06
N ARG A 186 7.10 9.90 -2.55
CA ARG A 186 7.68 11.26 -2.62
C ARG A 186 8.07 11.79 -1.24
N LEU A 187 7.31 11.44 -0.21
CA LEU A 187 7.55 11.86 1.17
C LEU A 187 8.49 10.92 1.95
N GLY A 188 8.98 9.84 1.33
CA GLY A 188 9.87 8.87 1.97
C GLY A 188 9.28 8.22 3.23
N LYS A 189 7.96 8.00 3.26
CA LYS A 189 7.28 7.47 4.46
C LYS A 189 7.49 5.97 4.58
N THR A 190 7.76 5.52 5.81
CA THR A 190 7.77 4.09 6.14
C THR A 190 6.34 3.65 6.38
N VAL A 191 5.82 2.68 5.63
CA VAL A 191 4.40 2.31 5.66
C VAL A 191 4.22 0.84 5.99
N LEU A 192 3.36 0.54 6.97
CA LEU A 192 2.81 -0.79 7.19
C LEU A 192 1.32 -0.76 6.86
N LEU A 193 0.94 -1.44 5.77
CA LEU A 193 -0.43 -1.50 5.28
C LEU A 193 -1.00 -2.89 5.52
N VAL A 194 -2.26 -2.99 5.94
CA VAL A 194 -3.01 -4.24 6.02
C VAL A 194 -4.11 -4.23 4.98
N THR A 195 -4.21 -5.31 4.21
CA THR A 195 -5.31 -5.54 3.28
C THR A 195 -5.61 -7.02 3.13
N HIS A 196 -6.80 -7.34 2.63
CA HIS A 196 -7.16 -8.67 2.16
C HIS A 196 -7.16 -8.77 0.64
N ASP A 197 -6.98 -7.65 -0.06
CA ASP A 197 -6.96 -7.57 -1.52
C ASP A 197 -5.51 -7.69 -2.03
N ILE A 198 -5.25 -8.74 -2.81
CA ILE A 198 -3.92 -8.97 -3.38
C ILE A 198 -3.56 -7.95 -4.46
N ASP A 199 -4.53 -7.50 -5.27
CA ASP A 199 -4.25 -6.53 -6.33
C ASP A 199 -3.86 -5.17 -5.73
N GLU A 200 -4.44 -4.82 -4.57
CA GLU A 200 -3.99 -3.70 -3.75
C GLU A 200 -2.57 -3.90 -3.21
N ALA A 201 -2.25 -5.09 -2.68
CA ALA A 201 -0.93 -5.36 -2.14
C ALA A 201 0.17 -5.29 -3.22
N LEU A 202 -0.09 -5.84 -4.40
CA LEU A 202 0.81 -5.76 -5.56
C LEU A 202 0.98 -4.31 -6.03
N ARG A 203 -0.10 -3.51 -6.00
CA ARG A 203 -0.07 -2.12 -6.45
C ARG A 203 0.59 -1.18 -5.43
N MET A 204 0.45 -1.42 -4.13
CA MET A 204 0.92 -0.52 -3.08
C MET A 204 2.28 -0.90 -2.49
N GLY A 205 2.57 -2.20 -2.39
CA GLY A 205 3.71 -2.73 -1.64
C GLY A 205 5.01 -2.71 -2.43
N ASP A 206 6.08 -2.34 -1.74
CA ASP A 206 7.45 -2.67 -2.15
C ASP A 206 7.83 -4.06 -1.59
N ARG A 207 7.23 -4.45 -0.46
CA ARG A 207 7.28 -5.79 0.11
C ARG A 207 5.89 -6.26 0.52
N ILE A 208 5.63 -7.54 0.36
CA ILE A 208 4.40 -8.21 0.75
C ILE A 208 4.72 -9.29 1.76
N ALA A 209 4.06 -9.23 2.91
CA ALA A 209 4.15 -10.17 4.01
C ALA A 209 2.84 -10.98 4.09
N LEU A 210 2.87 -12.21 3.58
CA LEU A 210 1.73 -13.13 3.61
C LEU A 210 1.64 -13.81 4.98
N MET A 211 0.48 -13.71 5.61
CA MET A 211 0.18 -14.27 6.92
C MET A 211 -0.86 -15.39 6.86
N ARG A 212 -0.64 -16.45 7.64
CA ARG A 212 -1.59 -17.55 7.87
C ARG A 212 -1.52 -17.95 9.33
N GLU A 213 -2.68 -18.07 9.99
CA GLU A 213 -2.79 -18.58 11.36
C GLU A 213 -1.80 -17.92 12.35
N GLY A 214 -1.66 -16.59 12.28
CA GLY A 214 -0.79 -15.82 13.16
C GLY A 214 0.69 -15.82 12.79
N ARG A 215 1.11 -16.58 11.77
CA ARG A 215 2.50 -16.70 11.32
C ARG A 215 2.72 -16.05 9.97
N LEU A 216 3.95 -15.60 9.73
CA LEU A 216 4.40 -15.23 8.39
C LEU A 216 4.69 -16.50 7.58
N VAL A 217 4.14 -16.57 6.37
CA VAL A 217 4.40 -17.64 5.41
C VAL A 217 5.53 -17.24 4.46
N GLN A 218 5.46 -16.01 3.94
CA GLN A 218 6.44 -15.48 2.99
C GLN A 218 6.50 -13.96 3.11
N VAL A 219 7.69 -13.38 3.05
CA VAL A 219 7.90 -11.93 2.99
C VAL A 219 8.82 -11.61 1.82
N ASP A 220 8.27 -11.07 0.74
CA ASP A 220 9.06 -10.81 -0.46
C ASP A 220 8.53 -9.63 -1.30
N ALA A 221 9.27 -9.23 -2.32
CA ALA A 221 8.80 -8.30 -3.33
C ALA A 221 7.60 -8.88 -4.11
N PRO A 222 6.66 -8.05 -4.60
CA PRO A 222 5.50 -8.49 -5.36
C PRO A 222 5.82 -9.47 -6.49
N GLU A 223 6.86 -9.18 -7.27
CA GLU A 223 7.26 -9.95 -8.45
C GLU A 223 7.74 -11.35 -8.05
N ARG A 224 8.53 -11.44 -6.96
CA ARG A 224 9.04 -12.71 -6.44
C ARG A 224 7.96 -13.54 -5.76
N LEU A 225 7.03 -12.91 -5.05
CA LEU A 225 5.86 -13.61 -4.49
C LEU A 225 5.03 -14.29 -5.58
N LEU A 226 4.81 -13.61 -6.72
CA LEU A 226 4.07 -14.18 -7.85
C LEU A 226 4.86 -15.26 -8.60
N ALA A 227 6.17 -15.09 -8.74
CA ALA A 227 7.02 -16.01 -9.49
C ALA A 227 7.40 -17.27 -8.69
N ARG A 228 7.57 -17.13 -7.37
CA ARG A 228 8.09 -18.17 -6.47
C ARG A 228 7.33 -18.15 -5.14
N PRO A 229 6.05 -18.59 -5.13
CA PRO A 229 5.32 -18.79 -3.89
C PRO A 229 6.03 -19.85 -3.02
N ALA A 230 6.10 -19.60 -1.71
CA ALA A 230 6.87 -20.43 -0.78
C ALA A 230 6.23 -21.81 -0.51
N ASP A 231 4.91 -21.90 -0.53
CA ASP A 231 4.16 -23.15 -0.32
C ASP A 231 2.85 -23.16 -1.13
N ALA A 232 2.13 -24.29 -1.08
CA ALA A 232 0.85 -24.46 -1.78
C ALA A 232 -0.23 -23.45 -1.34
N PHE A 233 -0.13 -22.93 -0.11
CA PHE A 233 -1.06 -21.90 0.36
C PHE A 233 -0.71 -20.54 -0.24
N ALA A 234 0.57 -20.17 -0.29
CA ALA A 234 1.00 -18.97 -0.99
C ALA A 234 0.59 -19.03 -2.46
N GLU A 235 0.76 -20.17 -3.12
CA GLU A 235 0.34 -20.39 -4.51
C GLU A 235 -1.19 -20.25 -4.68
N ALA A 236 -1.97 -20.87 -3.80
CA ALA A 236 -3.43 -20.75 -3.83
C ALA A 236 -3.90 -19.31 -3.53
N PHE A 237 -3.22 -18.60 -2.62
CA PHE A 237 -3.56 -17.24 -2.23
C PHE A 237 -3.30 -16.25 -3.37
N VAL A 238 -2.18 -16.40 -4.09
CA VAL A 238 -1.92 -15.55 -5.27
C VAL A 238 -2.82 -15.85 -6.46
N GLY A 239 -3.40 -17.05 -6.50
CA GLY A 239 -4.44 -17.48 -7.43
C GLY A 239 -3.92 -17.95 -8.79
N SER A 240 -4.81 -18.60 -9.55
CA SER A 240 -4.55 -19.13 -10.90
C SER A 240 -4.12 -18.05 -11.90
N ASP A 241 -4.61 -16.84 -11.70
CA ASP A 241 -4.36 -15.70 -12.58
C ASP A 241 -3.04 -14.98 -12.24
N ARG A 242 -2.17 -15.60 -11.43
CA ARG A 242 -0.85 -15.06 -11.05
C ARG A 242 -0.04 -14.60 -12.25
N TRP A 243 -0.16 -15.31 -13.38
CA TRP A 243 0.56 -14.98 -14.60
C TRP A 243 0.05 -13.67 -15.19
N LEU A 244 -1.26 -13.43 -15.22
CA LEU A 244 -1.86 -12.15 -15.64
C LEU A 244 -1.49 -11.03 -14.68
N ARG A 245 -1.53 -11.30 -13.36
CA ARG A 245 -1.12 -10.34 -12.33
C ARG A 245 0.33 -9.93 -12.48
N ARG A 246 1.21 -10.88 -12.79
CA ARG A 246 2.62 -10.61 -13.06
C ARG A 246 2.80 -9.73 -14.29
N LEU A 247 2.08 -10.01 -15.38
CA LEU A 247 2.12 -9.15 -16.57
C LEU A 247 1.65 -7.71 -16.28
N ALA A 248 0.78 -7.51 -15.29
CA ALA A 248 0.34 -6.18 -14.88
C ALA A 248 1.43 -5.36 -14.17
N LEU A 249 2.49 -6.02 -13.65
CA LEU A 249 3.62 -5.36 -13.00
C LEU A 249 4.73 -4.95 -13.97
N ILE A 250 4.76 -5.54 -15.16
CA ILE A 250 5.82 -5.30 -16.15
C ILE A 250 5.35 -4.23 -17.14
N PRO A 251 6.08 -3.11 -17.30
CA PRO A 251 5.76 -2.10 -18.32
C PRO A 251 5.79 -2.71 -19.72
N ALA A 252 4.85 -2.33 -20.58
CA ALA A 252 4.78 -2.81 -21.96
C ALA A 252 6.07 -2.50 -22.75
N ALA A 253 6.75 -1.40 -22.39
CA ALA A 253 8.04 -1.02 -22.96
C ALA A 253 9.15 -2.08 -22.76
N ALA A 254 9.04 -2.97 -21.76
CA ALA A 254 9.99 -4.06 -21.54
C ALA A 254 9.96 -5.13 -22.66
N ALA A 255 8.87 -5.20 -23.43
CA ALA A 255 8.70 -6.10 -24.57
C ALA A 255 8.79 -5.35 -25.92
N ARG A 256 9.41 -4.17 -25.95
CA ARG A 256 9.53 -3.34 -27.15
C ARG A 256 10.40 -4.04 -28.20
N GLU A 257 9.85 -4.14 -29.41
CA GLU A 257 10.57 -4.50 -30.63
C GLU A 257 10.61 -3.30 -31.59
N VAL A 258 11.70 -3.24 -32.37
CA VAL A 258 11.81 -2.27 -33.46
C VAL A 258 10.82 -2.65 -34.56
N GLY A 259 9.91 -1.74 -34.90
CA GLY A 259 8.94 -1.96 -35.96
C GLY A 259 7.95 -0.81 -36.06
N ALA A 260 7.46 -0.56 -37.26
CA ALA A 260 6.36 0.35 -37.52
C ALA A 260 5.08 -0.45 -37.76
N ALA A 261 4.01 -0.09 -37.05
CA ALA A 261 2.67 -0.61 -37.31
C ALA A 261 1.67 0.55 -37.25
N PRO A 262 1.53 1.32 -38.35
CA PRO A 262 0.71 2.53 -38.37
C PRO A 262 -0.77 2.24 -38.08
N GLU A 263 -1.24 1.06 -38.49
CA GLU A 263 -2.62 0.60 -38.35
C GLU A 263 -2.85 -0.24 -37.09
N ALA A 264 -1.80 -0.53 -36.31
CA ALA A 264 -1.95 -1.30 -35.09
C ALA A 264 -2.66 -0.48 -34.00
N PRO A 265 -3.49 -1.13 -33.17
CA PRO A 265 -4.07 -0.48 -32.00
C PRO A 265 -2.96 0.00 -31.07
N ARG A 266 -3.15 1.22 -30.53
CA ARG A 266 -2.14 1.92 -29.74
C ARG A 266 -2.35 1.71 -28.25
N LEU A 267 -1.27 1.41 -27.54
CA LEU A 267 -1.26 1.38 -26.09
C LEU A 267 -1.07 2.79 -25.53
N PRO A 268 -1.74 3.12 -24.41
CA PRO A 268 -1.46 4.35 -23.69
C PRO A 268 -0.07 4.32 -23.06
N ALA A 269 0.50 5.50 -22.81
CA ALA A 269 1.77 5.62 -22.09
C ALA A 269 1.65 5.00 -20.68
N GLY A 270 2.68 4.24 -20.27
CA GLY A 270 2.70 3.55 -18.99
C GLY A 270 1.86 2.26 -18.92
N ALA A 271 1.32 1.79 -20.06
CA ALA A 271 0.62 0.50 -20.13
C ALA A 271 1.52 -0.67 -19.70
N SER A 272 0.90 -1.73 -19.18
CA SER A 272 1.55 -2.97 -18.76
C SER A 272 1.53 -4.03 -19.87
N LEU A 273 2.29 -5.12 -19.71
CA LEU A 273 2.18 -6.28 -20.59
C LEU A 273 0.80 -6.92 -20.55
N LYS A 274 0.07 -6.82 -19.43
CA LYS A 274 -1.33 -7.28 -19.35
C LYS A 274 -2.22 -6.49 -20.29
N ASP A 275 -2.04 -5.17 -20.35
CA ASP A 275 -2.81 -4.29 -21.24
C ASP A 275 -2.46 -4.58 -22.70
N ALA A 276 -1.18 -4.78 -23.01
CA ALA A 276 -0.70 -5.18 -24.33
C ALA A 276 -1.36 -6.49 -24.79
N LEU A 277 -1.35 -7.52 -23.94
CA LEU A 277 -2.00 -8.80 -24.22
C LEU A 277 -3.51 -8.63 -24.43
N GLY A 278 -4.18 -7.87 -23.57
CA GLY A 278 -5.62 -7.62 -23.69
C GLY A 278 -5.98 -6.96 -25.02
N LEU A 279 -5.18 -5.98 -25.45
CA LEU A 279 -5.41 -5.26 -26.72
C LEU A 279 -5.12 -6.13 -27.95
N LEU A 280 -4.06 -6.94 -27.92
CA LEU A 280 -3.76 -7.93 -28.98
C LEU A 280 -4.95 -8.88 -29.18
N LEU A 281 -5.48 -9.43 -28.08
CA LEU A 281 -6.60 -10.38 -28.12
C LEU A 281 -7.91 -9.72 -28.55
N ALA A 282 -8.23 -8.55 -28.00
CA ALA A 282 -9.49 -7.85 -28.30
C ALA A 282 -9.57 -7.35 -29.75
N ALA A 283 -8.45 -6.89 -30.30
CA ALA A 283 -8.37 -6.42 -31.68
C ALA A 283 -8.10 -7.54 -32.70
N GLY A 284 -7.79 -8.77 -32.25
CA GLY A 284 -7.29 -9.82 -33.12
C GLY A 284 -5.99 -9.44 -33.85
N ALA A 285 -5.20 -8.53 -33.26
CA ALA A 285 -4.03 -7.95 -33.88
C ALA A 285 -2.77 -8.77 -33.57
N GLU A 286 -1.85 -8.86 -34.53
CA GLU A 286 -0.54 -9.50 -34.30
C GLU A 286 0.44 -8.59 -33.57
N ARG A 287 0.20 -7.27 -33.62
CA ARG A 287 1.06 -6.23 -33.07
C ARG A 287 0.22 -5.13 -32.43
N VAL A 288 0.74 -4.54 -31.35
CA VAL A 288 0.24 -3.29 -30.75
C VAL A 288 1.34 -2.24 -30.77
N ALA A 289 0.99 -1.00 -31.07
CA ALA A 289 1.96 0.09 -31.17
C ALA A 289 2.13 0.81 -29.82
N LEU A 290 3.37 1.14 -29.46
CA LEU A 290 3.69 1.98 -28.30
C LEU A 290 3.59 3.47 -28.65
N THR A 291 3.41 4.33 -27.66
CA THR A 291 3.39 5.80 -27.86
C THR A 291 4.74 6.36 -28.31
N ASP A 292 5.84 5.79 -27.80
CA ASP A 292 7.20 6.34 -27.94
C ASP A 292 8.02 5.54 -28.96
N GLU A 293 7.36 5.14 -30.06
CA GLU A 293 7.85 4.25 -31.12
C GLU A 293 8.09 2.77 -30.70
N GLY A 294 7.99 1.89 -31.68
CA GLY A 294 8.12 0.44 -31.51
C GLY A 294 6.78 -0.28 -31.32
N VAL A 295 6.85 -1.60 -31.36
CA VAL A 295 5.69 -2.49 -31.25
C VAL A 295 5.90 -3.56 -30.18
N VAL A 296 4.80 -4.09 -29.65
CA VAL A 296 4.80 -5.30 -28.81
C VAL A 296 4.05 -6.39 -29.58
N THR A 297 4.62 -7.59 -29.60
CA THR A 297 4.04 -8.78 -30.22
C THR A 297 3.80 -9.84 -29.16
N LEU A 298 3.03 -10.88 -29.48
CA LEU A 298 2.86 -12.00 -28.56
C LEU A 298 4.19 -12.70 -28.26
N ALA A 299 5.11 -12.75 -29.24
CA ALA A 299 6.43 -13.34 -29.07
C ALA A 299 7.30 -12.50 -28.12
N SER A 300 7.36 -11.18 -28.33
CA SER A 300 8.13 -10.28 -27.49
C SER A 300 7.62 -10.24 -26.05
N LEU A 301 6.29 -10.27 -25.88
CA LEU A 301 5.63 -10.35 -24.59
C LEU A 301 6.01 -11.63 -23.84
N ARG A 302 5.98 -12.78 -24.52
CA ARG A 302 6.41 -14.07 -23.92
C ARG A 302 7.87 -14.05 -23.49
N ALA A 303 8.75 -13.48 -24.33
CA ALA A 303 10.17 -13.36 -24.01
C ALA A 303 10.39 -12.46 -22.78
N ALA A 304 9.74 -11.31 -22.72
CA ALA A 304 9.83 -10.39 -21.58
C ALA A 304 9.27 -11.02 -20.28
N ALA A 305 8.15 -11.73 -20.37
CA ALA A 305 7.57 -12.44 -19.23
C ALA A 305 8.48 -13.57 -18.70
N ALA A 306 9.29 -14.18 -19.57
CA ALA A 306 10.24 -15.24 -19.20
C ALA A 306 11.56 -14.69 -18.64
N ALA A 307 12.10 -13.60 -19.21
CA ALA A 307 13.39 -13.02 -18.82
C ALA A 307 13.39 -12.52 -17.36
N ASP A 308 12.28 -11.95 -16.92
CA ASP A 308 12.09 -11.44 -15.56
C ASP A 308 11.97 -12.57 -14.51
N SER A 309 11.85 -13.84 -14.93
CA SER A 309 11.87 -15.00 -14.00
C SER A 309 13.29 -15.46 -13.66
N ALA A 310 14.25 -15.08 -14.50
CA ALA A 310 15.66 -15.45 -14.41
C ALA A 310 16.56 -14.30 -13.90
N GLY A 311 16.13 -13.05 -14.05
CA GLY A 311 16.88 -11.86 -13.64
C GLY A 311 16.68 -11.50 -12.16
N GLY A 312 17.62 -11.89 -11.31
CA GLY A 312 17.83 -11.18 -10.05
C GLY A 312 18.24 -9.75 -10.37
N PHE A 313 17.41 -8.77 -9.99
CA PHE A 313 17.80 -7.36 -10.05
C PHE A 313 18.96 -7.13 -9.07
N THR A 314 20.16 -7.01 -9.63
CA THR A 314 21.27 -6.33 -8.99
C THR A 314 20.85 -4.87 -8.81
N CYS A 315 20.69 -4.43 -7.56
CA CYS A 315 20.81 -3.02 -7.25
C CYS A 315 22.22 -2.59 -7.69
N ALA A 316 22.30 -1.74 -8.71
CA ALA A 316 23.47 -0.89 -8.89
C ALA A 316 23.49 0.13 -7.72
N PRO A 317 24.69 0.52 -7.26
CA PRO A 317 24.94 1.09 -5.93
C PRO A 317 24.27 2.45 -5.68
#